data_AF-A0A937FTQ5-F1
#
_entry.id   AF-A0A937FTQ5-F1
#
_cell.length_a   1.000
_cell.length_b   1.000
_cell.length_c   1.000
_cell.angle_alpha   90.00
_cell.angle_beta   90.00
_cell.angle_gamma   90.00
#
_symmetry.space_group_name_H-M   'P 1'
#
loop_
_entity.id
_entity.type
_entity.pdbx_description
1 polymer ?
#
loop_
_entity_poly.entity_id
_entity_poly.type
_entity_poly.pdbx_seq_one_letter_code
_entity_poly.pdbx_strand_id
1 'polypeptide(L)'
;MNTEISTSLGGQLIQYVIELDWAYILTFIFIAYWINTEKVTSWIKKLTGLVVRTRYRVAALGLIYGIIIFYLRGYDRSGIELLFRSFIFALVFHKLIIDTILSWLTPAGDKVKDELPNP
;
A
#
# COMPACT_ATOMS: atom_id res chain seq x y z
N MET A 1 1.09 35.35 1.52
CA MET A 1 1.03 34.79 2.88
C MET A 1 0.32 33.45 2.98
N ASN A 2 -1.01 33.32 2.83
CA ASN A 2 -1.68 32.01 3.01
C ASN A 2 -1.37 30.99 1.88
N THR A 3 -1.20 31.48 0.65
CA THR A 3 -0.87 30.64 -0.52
C THR A 3 0.56 30.11 -0.48
N GLU A 4 1.52 30.91 0.01
CA GLU A 4 2.95 30.54 0.16
C GLU A 4 3.17 29.48 1.24
N ILE A 5 2.40 29.54 2.33
CA ILE A 5 2.44 28.51 3.39
C ILE A 5 1.86 27.19 2.86
N SER A 6 0.72 27.24 2.14
CA SER A 6 0.15 26.03 1.53
C SER A 6 1.05 25.42 0.45
N THR A 7 1.76 26.24 -0.33
CA THR A 7 2.72 25.72 -1.34
C THR A 7 3.96 25.13 -0.69
N SER A 8 4.46 25.69 0.41
CA SER A 8 5.63 25.12 1.11
C SER A 8 5.32 23.81 1.85
N LEU A 9 4.15 23.71 2.48
CA LEU A 9 3.67 22.45 3.09
C LEU A 9 3.39 21.37 2.04
N GLY A 10 2.73 21.73 0.95
CA GLY A 10 2.49 20.82 -0.17
C GLY A 10 3.80 20.28 -0.77
N GLY A 11 4.79 21.15 -0.95
CA GLY A 11 6.12 20.77 -1.44
C GLY A 11 6.84 19.78 -0.53
N GLN A 12 6.81 20.00 0.80
CA GLN A 12 7.42 19.08 1.77
C GLN A 12 6.74 17.71 1.80
N LEU A 13 5.41 17.67 1.66
CA LEU A 13 4.67 16.40 1.60
C LEU A 13 4.97 15.63 0.33
N ILE A 14 5.03 16.30 -0.82
CA ILE A 14 5.37 15.67 -2.09
C ILE A 14 6.79 15.13 -2.02
N GLN A 15 7.74 15.91 -1.51
CA GLN A 15 9.12 15.47 -1.36
C GLN A 15 9.22 14.25 -0.43
N TYR A 16 8.54 14.28 0.72
CA TYR A 16 8.44 13.12 1.62
C TYR A 16 7.94 11.87 0.90
N VAL A 17 6.88 12.00 0.10
CA VAL A 17 6.26 10.89 -0.64
C VAL A 17 7.18 10.35 -1.73
N ILE A 18 7.96 11.21 -2.40
CA ILE A 18 8.95 10.81 -3.42
C ILE A 18 10.12 10.04 -2.79
N GLU A 19 10.56 10.44 -1.60
CA GLU A 19 11.68 9.82 -0.90
C GLU A 19 11.36 8.41 -0.36
N LEU A 20 10.08 8.01 -0.33
CA LEU A 20 9.67 6.69 0.13
C LEU A 20 10.13 5.55 -0.80
N ASP A 21 10.27 4.37 -0.23
CA ASP A 21 10.60 3.15 -0.98
C ASP A 21 9.34 2.57 -1.64
N TRP A 22 9.04 3.07 -2.83
CA TRP A 22 7.89 2.66 -3.63
C TRP A 22 7.91 1.17 -4.00
N ALA A 23 9.10 0.60 -4.23
CA ALA A 23 9.23 -0.81 -4.52
C ALA A 23 8.79 -1.66 -3.32
N TYR A 24 9.22 -1.27 -2.11
CA TYR A 24 8.76 -1.89 -0.87
C TYR A 24 7.25 -1.68 -0.64
N ILE A 25 6.72 -0.48 -0.86
CA ILE A 25 5.29 -0.16 -0.69
C ILE A 25 4.42 -1.04 -1.58
N LEU A 26 4.71 -1.09 -2.89
CA LEU A 26 3.89 -1.83 -3.84
C LEU A 26 3.94 -3.34 -3.57
N THR A 27 5.13 -3.89 -3.36
CA THR A 27 5.29 -5.32 -3.04
C THR A 27 4.59 -5.69 -1.74
N PHE A 28 4.68 -4.86 -0.71
CA PHE A 28 3.93 -5.06 0.53
C PHE A 28 2.42 -5.05 0.30
N ILE A 29 1.88 -4.11 -0.48
CA ILE A 29 0.45 -4.05 -0.81
C ILE A 29 0.00 -5.32 -1.54
N PHE A 30 0.77 -5.79 -2.52
CA PHE A 30 0.47 -7.04 -3.22
C PHE A 30 0.46 -8.25 -2.27
N ILE A 31 1.46 -8.37 -1.40
CA ILE A 31 1.53 -9.45 -0.40
C ILE A 31 0.35 -9.36 0.57
N ALA A 32 0.00 -8.15 1.03
CA ALA A 32 -1.13 -7.91 1.93
C ALA A 32 -2.48 -8.25 1.30
N TYR A 33 -2.64 -7.99 0.00
CA TYR A 33 -3.84 -8.40 -0.73
C TYR A 33 -3.88 -9.93 -0.93
N TRP A 34 -2.75 -10.51 -1.33
CA TRP A 34 -2.61 -11.95 -1.56
C TRP A 34 -2.91 -12.76 -0.30
N ILE A 35 -2.32 -12.37 0.84
CA ILE A 35 -2.48 -13.09 2.12
C ILE A 35 -3.91 -13.03 2.66
N ASN A 36 -4.67 -12.00 2.27
CA ASN A 36 -6.05 -11.82 2.70
C ASN A 36 -7.06 -12.62 1.86
N THR A 37 -6.63 -13.38 0.85
CA THR A 37 -7.52 -14.34 0.18
C THR A 37 -7.93 -15.46 1.14
N GLU A 38 -9.15 -15.98 0.96
CA GLU A 38 -9.72 -17.03 1.83
C GLU A 38 -8.87 -18.30 1.86
N LYS A 39 -8.24 -18.63 0.73
CA LYS A 39 -7.36 -19.79 0.59
C LYS A 39 -6.12 -19.67 1.48
N VAL A 40 -5.48 -18.50 1.52
CA VAL A 40 -4.30 -18.28 2.36
C VAL A 40 -4.71 -18.13 3.83
N THR A 41 -5.82 -17.43 4.10
CA THR A 41 -6.36 -17.22 5.44
C THR A 41 -6.68 -18.53 6.14
N SER A 42 -7.30 -19.48 5.42
CA SER A 42 -7.63 -20.82 5.93
C SER A 42 -6.38 -21.68 6.15
N TRP A 43 -5.37 -21.58 5.28
CA TRP A 43 -4.09 -22.28 5.44
C TRP A 43 -3.34 -21.80 6.70
N ILE A 44 -3.24 -20.48 6.91
CA ILE A 44 -2.64 -19.91 8.12
C ILE A 44 -3.40 -20.34 9.37
N LYS A 45 -4.73 -20.36 9.32
CA LYS A 45 -5.56 -20.82 10.45
C LYS A 45 -5.31 -22.30 10.76
N LYS A 46 -5.10 -23.15 9.76
CA LYS A 46 -4.72 -24.56 9.96
C LYS A 46 -3.33 -24.72 10.58
N LEU A 47 -2.37 -23.89 10.18
CA LEU A 47 -0.99 -23.94 10.69
C LEU A 47 -0.86 -23.39 12.12
N THR A 48 -1.55 -22.29 12.43
CA THR A 48 -1.37 -21.56 13.70
C THR A 48 -2.47 -21.82 14.72
N GLY A 49 -3.60 -22.44 14.32
CA GLY A 49 -4.77 -22.63 15.18
C GLY A 49 -5.50 -21.35 15.60
N LEU A 50 -4.95 -20.16 15.29
CA LEU A 50 -5.42 -18.88 15.79
C LEU A 50 -6.25 -18.12 14.76
N VAL A 51 -7.42 -17.66 15.19
CA VAL A 51 -8.27 -16.71 14.44
C VAL A 51 -7.77 -15.30 14.70
N VAL A 52 -6.72 -14.92 13.97
CA VAL A 52 -6.17 -13.55 14.05
C VAL A 52 -6.92 -12.65 13.07
N ARG A 53 -7.39 -11.50 13.56
CA ARG A 53 -8.06 -10.49 12.73
C ARG A 53 -7.13 -10.00 11.62
N THR A 54 -7.65 -9.83 10.41
CA THR A 54 -6.88 -9.44 9.21
C THR A 54 -5.92 -8.29 9.44
N ARG A 55 -6.34 -7.26 10.18
CA ARG A 55 -5.52 -6.07 10.47
C ARG A 55 -4.19 -6.41 11.15
N TYR A 56 -4.20 -7.29 12.16
CA TYR A 56 -3.00 -7.69 12.88
C TYR A 56 -2.11 -8.62 12.04
N ARG A 57 -2.71 -9.47 11.20
CA ARG A 57 -1.95 -10.32 10.27
C ARG A 57 -1.16 -9.50 9.27
N VAL A 58 -1.81 -8.52 8.64
CA VAL A 58 -1.18 -7.63 7.66
C VAL A 58 -0.05 -6.82 8.30
N ALA A 59 -0.27 -6.28 9.50
CA ALA A 59 0.77 -5.55 10.23
C ALA A 59 1.98 -6.46 10.58
N ALA A 60 1.73 -7.65 11.12
CA ALA A 60 2.80 -8.60 11.45
C ALA A 60 3.59 -9.05 10.21
N LEU A 61 2.89 -9.31 9.10
CA LEU A 61 3.53 -9.65 7.82
C LEU A 61 4.38 -8.52 7.28
N GLY A 62 3.92 -7.28 7.39
CA GLY A 62 4.70 -6.12 6.98
C GLY A 62 5.97 -5.94 7.79
N LEU A 63 5.92 -6.20 9.11
CA LEU A 63 7.12 -6.18 9.94
C LEU A 63 8.12 -7.29 9.53
N ILE A 64 7.64 -8.52 9.33
CA ILE A 64 8.50 -9.64 8.89
C ILE A 64 9.09 -9.32 7.51
N TYR A 65 8.27 -8.83 6.58
CA TYR A 65 8.69 -8.48 5.23
C TYR A 65 9.72 -7.34 5.22
N GLY A 66 9.52 -6.30 6.03
CA GLY A 66 10.47 -5.20 6.21
C GLY A 66 11.84 -5.69 6.71
N ILE A 67 11.85 -6.61 7.68
CA ILE A 67 13.08 -7.23 8.18
C ILE A 67 13.78 -8.01 7.06
N ILE A 68 13.05 -8.80 6.28
CA ILE A 68 13.62 -9.56 5.15
C ILE A 68 14.25 -8.61 4.13
N ILE A 69 13.56 -7.55 3.74
CA ILE A 69 14.06 -6.58 2.76
C ILE A 69 15.27 -5.81 3.27
N PHE A 70 15.29 -5.45 4.56
CA PHE A 70 16.42 -4.81 5.19
C PHE A 70 17.71 -5.63 5.02
N TYR A 71 17.67 -6.92 5.34
CA TYR A 71 18.82 -7.81 5.17
C TYR A 71 19.13 -8.08 3.70
N LEU A 72 18.11 -8.25 2.85
CA LEU A 72 18.29 -8.54 1.43
C LEU A 72 19.01 -7.40 0.68
N ARG A 73 18.72 -6.14 1.05
CA ARG A 73 19.31 -4.96 0.40
C ARG A 73 20.59 -4.47 1.07
N GLY A 74 20.97 -5.04 2.21
CA GLY A 74 22.16 -4.62 2.95
C GLY A 74 22.07 -3.16 3.42
N TYR A 75 20.88 -2.72 3.81
CA TYR A 75 20.70 -1.34 4.28
C TYR A 75 21.43 -1.09 5.60
N ASP A 76 21.94 0.14 5.77
CA ASP A 76 22.42 0.64 7.06
C ASP A 76 21.26 1.18 7.92
N ARG A 77 21.54 1.72 9.11
CA ARG A 77 20.54 2.24 10.06
C ARG A 77 19.57 3.25 9.45
N SER A 78 20.02 4.06 8.49
CA SER A 78 19.17 5.01 7.75
C SER A 78 18.09 4.31 6.91
N GLY A 79 18.36 3.11 6.41
CA GLY A 79 17.38 2.32 5.66
C GLY A 79 16.26 1.76 6.54
N ILE A 80 16.50 1.56 7.84
CA ILE A 80 15.44 1.15 8.79
C ILE A 80 14.36 2.23 8.86
N GLU A 81 14.77 3.48 9.01
CA GLU A 81 13.85 4.60 9.08
C GLU A 81 13.06 4.78 7.77
N LEU A 82 13.74 4.64 6.63
CA LEU A 82 13.10 4.68 5.32
C LEU A 82 12.05 3.57 5.15
N LEU A 83 12.41 2.32 5.48
CA LEU A 83 11.50 1.17 5.44
C LEU A 83 10.31 1.35 6.38
N PHE A 84 10.55 1.87 7.58
CA PHE A 84 9.52 2.10 8.58
C PHE A 84 8.53 3.19 8.15
N ARG A 85 9.03 4.32 7.64
CA ARG A 85 8.19 5.40 7.06
C ARG A 85 7.37 4.88 5.88
N SER A 86 7.99 4.12 4.99
CA SER A 86 7.33 3.49 3.83
C SER A 86 6.27 2.47 4.25
N PHE A 87 6.53 1.71 5.32
CA PHE A 87 5.57 0.76 5.89
C PHE A 87 4.34 1.44 6.48
N ILE A 88 4.53 2.49 7.29
CA ILE A 88 3.41 3.26 7.85
C ILE A 88 2.60 3.88 6.73
N PHE A 89 3.27 4.48 5.74
CA PHE A 89 2.61 5.07 4.58
C PHE A 89 1.75 4.03 3.85
N ALA A 90 2.31 2.86 3.53
CA ALA A 90 1.56 1.79 2.90
C ALA A 90 0.38 1.31 3.75
N LEU A 91 0.54 1.15 5.07
CA LEU A 91 -0.55 0.74 5.95
C LEU A 91 -1.71 1.74 5.95
N VAL A 92 -1.43 3.04 5.97
CA VAL A 92 -2.47 4.08 6.01
C VAL A 92 -3.12 4.25 4.63
N PHE A 93 -2.32 4.22 3.56
CA PHE A 93 -2.76 4.60 2.21
C PHE A 93 -2.95 3.42 1.24
N HIS A 94 -2.82 2.16 1.68
CA HIS A 94 -2.97 0.99 0.79
C HIS A 94 -4.27 1.03 -0.03
N LYS A 95 -5.39 1.43 0.58
CA LYS A 95 -6.67 1.55 -0.12
C LYS A 95 -6.62 2.62 -1.21
N LEU A 96 -6.11 3.81 -0.90
CA LEU A 96 -5.96 4.91 -1.86
C LEU A 96 -5.05 4.52 -3.03
N ILE A 97 -3.93 3.85 -2.73
CA ILE A 97 -2.96 3.39 -3.72
C ILE A 97 -3.63 2.37 -4.66
N ILE A 98 -4.35 1.38 -4.12
CA ILE A 98 -5.08 0.39 -4.92
C ILE A 98 -6.15 1.07 -5.79
N ASP A 99 -6.97 1.94 -5.21
CA ASP A 99 -8.04 2.64 -5.95
C ASP A 99 -7.48 3.49 -7.10
N THR A 100 -6.33 4.13 -6.87
CA THR A 100 -5.61 4.92 -7.89
C THR A 100 -5.01 4.03 -8.98
N ILE A 101 -4.41 2.90 -8.62
CA ILE A 101 -3.86 1.94 -9.58
C ILE A 101 -4.99 1.34 -10.43
N LEU A 102 -6.10 0.97 -9.80
CA LEU A 102 -7.29 0.44 -10.49
C LEU A 102 -7.92 1.48 -11.41
N SER A 103 -8.04 2.74 -10.99
CA SER A 103 -8.60 3.80 -11.84
C SER A 103 -7.73 4.11 -13.05
N TRP A 104 -6.41 3.95 -12.92
CA TRP A 104 -5.47 4.04 -14.04
C TRP A 104 -5.55 2.84 -14.99
N LEU A 105 -5.71 1.63 -14.45
CA LEU A 105 -5.75 0.39 -15.23
C LEU A 105 -7.10 0.15 -15.90
N THR A 106 -8.18 0.67 -15.33
CA THR A 106 -9.51 0.55 -15.92
C THR A 106 -9.65 1.67 -16.96
N PRO A 107 -9.63 1.37 -18.26
CA PRO A 107 -9.88 2.40 -19.27
C PRO A 107 -11.26 2.98 -18.96
N ALA A 108 -11.38 4.32 -18.96
CA ALA A 108 -12.64 5.02 -18.75
C ALA A 108 -13.73 4.41 -19.65
N GLY A 109 -14.58 3.58 -19.06
CA GLY A 109 -15.47 2.69 -19.79
C GLY A 109 -16.83 2.63 -19.13
N ASP A 110 -17.42 3.80 -18.82
CA ASP A 110 -18.88 3.89 -18.68
C ASP A 110 -19.40 5.34 -18.75
N LYS A 111 -19.34 5.94 -19.95
CA LYS A 111 -20.02 7.21 -20.27
C LYS A 111 -20.59 7.21 -21.70
N VAL A 112 -21.05 6.07 -22.24
CA VAL A 112 -21.75 6.05 -23.55
C VAL A 112 -22.74 4.89 -23.63
N LYS A 113 -23.80 4.85 -22.79
CA LYS A 113 -24.97 3.98 -23.01
C LYS A 113 -26.33 4.57 -22.65
N ASP A 114 -26.39 5.80 -22.14
CA ASP A 114 -27.66 6.45 -21.78
C ASP A 114 -28.24 7.38 -22.87
N GLU A 115 -27.65 7.44 -24.07
CA GLU A 115 -28.09 8.31 -25.18
C GLU A 115 -28.52 7.56 -26.45
N LEU A 116 -29.05 6.34 -26.34
CA LEU A 116 -29.79 5.74 -27.46
C LEU A 116 -31.29 5.77 -27.15
N PRO A 117 -32.09 6.55 -27.91
CA PRO A 117 -33.54 6.47 -27.79
C PRO A 117 -33.98 5.06 -28.21
N ASN A 118 -34.82 4.45 -27.38
CA ASN A 118 -35.48 3.17 -27.67
C ASN A 118 -36.24 3.25 -29.02
N PRO A 119 -36.35 2.12 -29.74
CA PRO A 119 -36.89 2.07 -31.10
C PRO A 119 -38.35 2.51 -31.21
#